data_AF-A0A927FDU2-F1
#
_entry.id   AF-A0A927FDU2-F1
#
_cell.length_a   1.000
_cell.length_b   1.000
_cell.length_c   1.000
_cell.angle_alpha   90.00
_cell.angle_beta   90.00
_cell.angle_gamma   90.00
#
_symmetry.space_group_name_H-M   'P 1'
#
loop_
_entity.id
_entity.type
_entity.pdbx_description
1 polymer ?
#
loop_
_entity_poly.entity_id
_entity_poly.type
_entity_poly.pdbx_seq_one_letter_code
_entity_poly.pdbx_strand_id
1 'polypeptide(L)'
;MGRSHSHWQRGFTLIEVLVAISIMALMALMAWRGIDSMLRTQSGLQQRADQIRTLQAGLAQWQTDLNQLAELPGTPSWDWDGKVLRLTRRAVQAADGVQVVGWTWRSNPARPGGGDWQRWQSAPVQTTSAWQNAWQMAQVWSQTPTAEALQGQVQVHPLSGWQLLVHRGGNWTNPLSSDAVSANKADTPAVVGTVPDGVRLILNLPGTTPVTGTLTLDWIRPNLSGGPG
;
A
#
# COMPACT_ATOMS: atom_id res chain seq x y z
N MET A 1 -60.03 -26.04 60.90
CA MET A 1 -60.09 -27.19 59.97
C MET A 1 -59.49 -26.78 58.64
N GLY A 2 -58.22 -27.09 58.40
CA GLY A 2 -57.51 -26.80 57.14
C GLY A 2 -57.54 -28.01 56.21
N ARG A 3 -57.96 -27.81 54.96
CA ARG A 3 -57.82 -28.82 53.90
C ARG A 3 -56.43 -28.69 53.29
N SER A 4 -55.58 -29.68 53.52
CA SER A 4 -54.31 -29.86 52.85
C SER A 4 -54.56 -30.33 51.41
N HIS A 5 -54.13 -29.54 50.43
CA HIS A 5 -54.00 -30.01 49.06
C HIS A 5 -52.77 -30.93 48.96
N SER A 6 -52.98 -32.20 48.69
CA SER A 6 -51.93 -33.16 48.38
C SER A 6 -51.33 -32.85 47.01
N HIS A 7 -50.08 -32.39 47.01
CA HIS A 7 -49.29 -32.23 45.79
C HIS A 7 -48.98 -33.62 45.22
N TRP A 8 -49.53 -33.93 44.05
CA TRP A 8 -49.15 -35.09 43.26
C TRP A 8 -47.70 -34.94 42.79
N GLN A 9 -46.79 -35.73 43.36
CA GLN A 9 -45.46 -35.92 42.80
C GLN A 9 -45.61 -36.78 41.53
N ARG A 10 -45.62 -36.14 40.36
CA ARG A 10 -45.48 -36.85 39.07
C ARG A 10 -44.02 -37.28 38.94
N GLY A 11 -43.77 -38.59 38.96
CA GLY A 11 -42.44 -39.14 38.66
C GLY A 11 -42.07 -38.88 37.20
N PHE A 12 -40.90 -38.30 36.97
CA PHE A 12 -40.36 -38.03 35.64
C PHE A 12 -40.16 -39.34 34.87
N THR A 13 -40.70 -39.46 33.66
CA THR A 13 -40.46 -40.64 32.83
C THR A 13 -39.08 -40.57 32.18
N LEU A 14 -38.44 -41.72 31.93
CA LEU A 14 -37.14 -41.79 31.25
C LEU A 14 -37.17 -41.11 29.87
N ILE A 15 -38.33 -41.17 29.20
CA ILE A 15 -38.58 -40.52 27.90
C ILE A 15 -38.51 -39.00 28.04
N GLU A 16 -39.06 -38.42 29.11
CA GLU A 16 -39.09 -36.98 29.34
C GLU A 16 -37.68 -36.41 29.58
N VAL A 17 -36.85 -37.12 30.35
CA VAL A 17 -35.42 -36.76 30.53
C VAL A 17 -34.66 -36.87 29.21
N LEU A 18 -34.91 -37.91 28.42
CA LEU A 18 -34.23 -38.12 27.13
C LEU A 18 -34.58 -37.00 26.13
N VAL A 19 -35.85 -36.60 26.06
CA VAL A 19 -36.30 -35.48 25.21
C VAL A 19 -35.73 -34.15 25.71
N ALA A 20 -35.69 -33.92 27.02
CA ALA A 20 -35.10 -32.70 27.57
C ALA A 20 -33.60 -32.60 27.23
N ILE A 21 -32.85 -33.69 27.39
CA ILE A 21 -31.42 -33.73 27.07
C ILE A 21 -31.19 -33.60 25.56
N SER A 22 -32.04 -34.19 24.71
CA SER A 22 -31.89 -34.06 23.25
C SER A 22 -32.14 -32.62 22.78
N ILE A 23 -33.14 -31.94 23.33
CA ILE A 23 -33.41 -30.52 23.03
C ILE A 23 -32.26 -29.64 23.54
N MET A 24 -31.78 -29.85 24.77
CA MET A 24 -30.63 -29.13 25.32
C MET A 24 -29.37 -29.34 24.47
N ALA A 25 -29.11 -30.57 24.02
CA ALA A 25 -28.00 -30.88 23.14
C ALA A 25 -28.09 -30.15 21.79
N LEU A 26 -29.28 -30.09 21.19
CA LEU A 26 -29.50 -29.35 19.94
C LEU A 26 -29.30 -27.85 20.12
N MET A 27 -29.85 -27.26 21.20
CA MET A 27 -29.66 -25.84 21.50
C MET A 27 -28.18 -25.51 21.73
N ALA A 28 -27.45 -26.34 22.47
CA ALA A 28 -26.02 -26.17 22.69
C ALA A 28 -25.22 -26.25 21.37
N LEU A 29 -25.55 -27.18 20.47
CA LEU A 29 -24.91 -27.30 19.17
C LEU A 29 -25.17 -26.08 18.28
N MET A 30 -26.41 -25.58 18.26
CA MET A 30 -26.78 -24.38 17.51
C MET A 30 -26.10 -23.13 18.07
N ALA A 31 -26.00 -23.00 19.39
CA ALA A 31 -25.30 -21.90 20.05
C ALA A 31 -23.81 -21.90 19.69
N TRP A 32 -23.14 -23.06 19.73
CA TRP A 32 -21.73 -23.17 19.31
C TRP A 32 -21.56 -22.76 17.84
N ARG A 33 -22.38 -23.33 16.95
CA ARG A 33 -22.32 -22.97 15.51
C ARG A 33 -22.61 -21.49 15.25
N GLY A 34 -23.49 -20.87 16.02
CA GLY A 34 -23.78 -19.44 15.97
C GLY A 34 -22.57 -18.59 16.36
N ILE A 35 -21.89 -18.94 17.45
CA ILE A 35 -20.66 -18.28 17.91
C ILE A 35 -19.54 -18.44 16.88
N ASP A 36 -19.32 -19.65 16.35
CA ASP A 36 -18.29 -19.90 15.34
C ASP A 36 -18.55 -19.11 14.05
N SER A 37 -19.82 -18.99 13.64
CA SER A 37 -20.18 -18.18 12.48
C SER A 37 -19.86 -16.71 12.71
N MET A 38 -20.22 -16.17 13.87
CA MET A 38 -19.92 -14.79 14.24
C MET A 38 -18.40 -14.53 14.29
N LEU A 39 -17.62 -15.44 14.87
CA LEU A 39 -16.17 -15.33 14.97
C LEU A 39 -15.53 -15.26 13.57
N ARG A 40 -15.94 -16.13 12.64
CA ARG A 40 -15.47 -16.10 11.24
C ARG A 40 -15.86 -14.82 10.51
N THR A 41 -17.08 -14.31 10.75
CA THR A 41 -17.51 -13.04 10.14
C THR A 41 -16.67 -11.88 10.67
N GLN A 42 -16.44 -11.81 11.98
CA GLN A 42 -15.59 -10.78 12.59
C GLN A 42 -14.16 -10.86 12.06
N SER A 43 -13.57 -12.06 11.99
CA SER A 43 -12.22 -12.21 11.46
C SER A 43 -12.12 -11.76 10.00
N GLY A 44 -13.12 -12.07 9.17
CA GLY A 44 -13.18 -11.61 7.78
C GLY A 44 -13.33 -10.08 7.66
N LEU A 45 -14.17 -9.47 8.49
CA LEU A 45 -14.32 -8.01 8.53
C LEU A 45 -13.03 -7.31 8.98
N GLN A 46 -12.37 -7.86 9.99
CA GLN A 46 -11.10 -7.34 10.50
C GLN A 46 -10.01 -7.37 9.41
N GLN A 47 -9.86 -8.51 8.70
CA GLN A 47 -8.92 -8.64 7.59
C GLN A 47 -9.19 -7.62 6.46
N ARG A 48 -10.47 -7.40 6.12
CA ARG A 48 -10.86 -6.40 5.12
C ARG A 48 -10.51 -4.98 5.57
N ALA A 49 -10.80 -4.65 6.82
CA ALA A 49 -10.48 -3.35 7.38
C ALA A 49 -8.96 -3.10 7.38
N ASP A 50 -8.17 -4.12 7.74
CA ASP A 50 -6.70 -4.01 7.75
C ASP A 50 -6.13 -3.84 6.33
N GLN A 51 -6.66 -4.53 5.32
CA GLN A 51 -6.28 -4.33 3.91
C GLN A 51 -6.61 -2.92 3.39
N ILE A 52 -7.75 -2.35 3.79
CA ILE A 52 -8.08 -0.97 3.44
C ILE A 52 -7.10 0.01 4.11
N ARG A 53 -6.76 -0.22 5.38
CA ARG A 53 -5.79 0.61 6.12
C ARG A 53 -4.40 0.55 5.50
N THR A 54 -3.93 -0.63 5.08
CA THR A 54 -2.61 -0.74 4.44
C THR A 54 -2.58 -0.02 3.09
N LEU A 55 -3.66 -0.09 2.30
CA LEU A 55 -3.79 0.69 1.06
C LEU A 55 -3.74 2.20 1.35
N GLN A 56 -4.54 2.68 2.31
CA GLN A 56 -4.56 4.09 2.69
C GLN A 56 -3.19 4.59 3.19
N ALA A 57 -2.53 3.80 4.04
CA ALA A 57 -1.19 4.10 4.52
C ALA A 57 -0.16 4.12 3.37
N GLY A 58 -0.26 3.19 2.42
CA GLY A 58 0.57 3.16 1.22
C GLY A 58 0.41 4.40 0.34
N LEU A 59 -0.82 4.83 0.10
CA LEU A 59 -1.13 6.03 -0.67
C LEU A 59 -0.64 7.31 0.04
N ALA A 60 -0.82 7.39 1.36
CA ALA A 60 -0.31 8.50 2.16
C ALA A 60 1.24 8.54 2.16
N GLN A 61 1.88 7.38 2.26
CA GLN A 61 3.34 7.25 2.19
C GLN A 61 3.86 7.66 0.81
N TRP A 62 3.19 7.26 -0.27
CA TRP A 62 3.51 7.67 -1.63
C TRP A 62 3.50 9.20 -1.79
N GLN A 63 2.42 9.86 -1.35
CA GLN A 63 2.34 11.32 -1.38
C GLN A 63 3.43 11.96 -0.51
N THR A 64 3.70 11.39 0.66
CA THR A 64 4.74 11.88 1.57
C THR A 64 6.13 11.83 0.93
N ASP A 65 6.47 10.74 0.24
CA ASP A 65 7.76 10.63 -0.44
C ASP A 65 7.92 11.67 -1.56
N LEU A 66 6.86 11.94 -2.33
CA LEU A 66 6.86 12.98 -3.36
C LEU A 66 6.92 14.40 -2.76
N ASN A 67 6.19 14.65 -1.68
CA ASN A 67 6.22 15.94 -0.97
C ASN A 67 7.59 16.25 -0.35
N GLN A 68 8.36 15.21 -0.01
CA GLN A 68 9.67 15.34 0.62
C GLN A 68 10.84 15.28 -0.37
N LEU A 69 10.57 15.36 -1.67
CA LEU A 69 11.59 15.41 -2.71
C LEU A 69 12.66 16.47 -2.41
N ALA A 70 13.92 16.07 -2.55
CA ALA A 70 15.09 16.90 -2.32
C ALA A 70 15.89 17.01 -3.61
N GLU A 71 16.07 18.24 -4.10
CA GLU A 71 16.92 18.55 -5.24
C GLU A 71 18.31 18.93 -4.73
N LEU A 72 19.31 18.09 -5.02
CA LEU A 72 20.71 18.33 -4.67
C LEU A 72 21.55 18.33 -5.95
N PRO A 73 22.57 19.20 -6.05
CA PRO A 73 23.45 19.24 -7.22
C PRO A 73 24.13 17.89 -7.47
N GLY A 74 24.07 17.41 -8.71
CA GLY A 74 24.73 16.17 -9.12
C GLY A 74 24.03 14.88 -8.70
N THR A 75 22.85 14.94 -8.09
CA THR A 75 22.03 13.77 -7.74
C THR A 75 20.61 13.92 -8.27
N PRO A 76 20.11 13.05 -9.17
CA PRO A 76 18.70 13.05 -9.55
C PRO A 76 17.79 12.95 -8.33
N SER A 77 16.80 13.84 -8.27
CA SER A 77 15.76 13.81 -7.25
C SER A 77 14.63 12.85 -7.60
N TRP A 78 14.50 12.52 -8.88
CA TRP A 78 13.45 11.66 -9.43
C TRP A 78 14.05 10.83 -10.56
N ASP A 79 13.70 9.55 -10.67
CA ASP A 79 13.95 8.71 -11.86
C ASP A 79 12.92 7.58 -12.03
N TRP A 80 12.55 7.27 -13.27
CA TRP A 80 11.64 6.18 -13.64
C TRP A 80 12.22 5.44 -14.82
N ASP A 81 12.41 4.14 -14.65
CA ASP A 81 12.93 3.27 -15.70
C ASP A 81 11.84 2.36 -16.31
N GLY A 82 10.57 2.61 -15.98
CA GLY A 82 9.44 1.74 -16.36
C GLY A 82 9.14 0.62 -15.37
N LYS A 83 10.01 0.37 -14.39
CA LYS A 83 9.86 -0.69 -13.39
C LYS A 83 10.01 -0.20 -11.95
N VAL A 84 10.84 0.82 -11.73
CA VAL A 84 11.05 1.42 -10.41
C VAL A 84 11.01 2.93 -10.53
N LEU A 85 10.26 3.54 -9.61
CA LEU A 85 10.36 4.98 -9.36
C LEU A 85 11.38 5.15 -8.24
N ARG A 86 12.47 5.85 -8.52
CA ARG A 86 13.47 6.24 -7.53
C ARG A 86 13.32 7.72 -7.20
N LEU A 87 13.44 8.05 -5.93
CA LEU A 87 13.28 9.40 -5.41
C LEU A 87 14.42 9.69 -4.44
N THR A 88 14.99 10.90 -4.52
CA THR A 88 15.82 11.44 -3.44
C THR A 88 14.94 12.33 -2.60
N ARG A 89 14.80 12.03 -1.31
CA ARG A 89 13.99 12.79 -0.37
C ARG A 89 14.78 13.24 0.84
N ARG A 90 14.27 14.24 1.56
CA ARG A 90 14.80 14.65 2.85
C ARG A 90 14.63 13.52 3.87
N ALA A 91 15.68 13.28 4.66
CA ALA A 91 15.61 12.41 5.83
C ALA A 91 14.66 13.04 6.88
N VAL A 92 14.18 12.21 7.82
CA VAL A 92 13.26 12.67 8.89
C VAL A 92 13.90 13.78 9.72
N GLN A 93 15.17 13.61 10.09
CA GLN A 93 15.96 14.68 10.69
C GLN A 93 16.83 15.30 9.60
N ALA A 94 16.75 16.63 9.44
CA ALA A 94 17.49 17.32 8.38
C ALA A 94 19.02 17.15 8.52
N ALA A 95 19.51 16.97 9.74
CA ALA A 95 20.93 16.71 10.02
C ALA A 95 21.42 15.36 9.48
N ASP A 96 20.52 14.40 9.25
CA ASP A 96 20.87 13.08 8.73
C ASP A 96 21.07 13.08 7.20
N GLY A 97 20.76 14.19 6.52
CA GLY A 97 20.92 14.37 5.09
C GLY A 97 19.70 13.93 4.28
N VAL A 98 19.91 13.06 3.30
CA VAL A 98 18.88 12.58 2.36
C VAL A 98 18.69 11.08 2.44
N GLN A 99 17.60 10.59 1.88
CA GLN A 99 17.33 9.17 1.71
C GLN A 99 16.95 8.90 0.27
N VAL A 100 17.34 7.72 -0.23
CA VAL A 100 16.84 7.19 -1.48
C VAL A 100 15.62 6.32 -1.19
N VAL A 101 14.54 6.55 -1.93
CA VAL A 101 13.32 5.75 -1.88
C VAL A 101 13.07 5.12 -3.23
N GLY A 102 12.66 3.86 -3.23
CA GLY A 102 12.20 3.14 -4.41
C GLY A 102 10.74 2.73 -4.25
N TRP A 103 9.96 2.84 -5.32
CA TRP A 103 8.64 2.23 -5.43
C TRP A 103 8.64 1.30 -6.63
N THR A 104 8.07 0.10 -6.48
CA THR A 104 7.93 -0.86 -7.58
C THR A 104 6.66 -1.68 -7.41
N TRP A 105 6.15 -2.22 -8.52
CA TRP A 105 5.19 -3.30 -8.50
C TRP A 105 5.84 -4.53 -9.11
N ARG A 106 5.84 -5.63 -8.36
CA ARG A 106 6.43 -6.90 -8.81
C ARG A 106 5.37 -7.98 -8.91
N SER A 107 5.32 -8.64 -10.06
CA SER A 107 4.53 -9.87 -10.24
C SER A 107 4.89 -10.91 -9.19
N ASN A 108 3.88 -11.49 -8.55
CA ASN A 108 4.08 -12.54 -7.55
C ASN A 108 3.48 -13.84 -8.09
N PRO A 109 4.27 -14.90 -8.33
CA PRO A 109 3.75 -16.19 -8.81
C PRO A 109 2.69 -16.81 -7.91
N ALA A 110 2.71 -16.50 -6.60
CA ALA A 110 1.66 -16.92 -5.67
C ALA A 110 0.31 -16.20 -5.88
N ARG A 111 0.26 -15.21 -6.79
CA ARG A 111 -0.93 -14.42 -7.14
C ARG A 111 -1.09 -14.34 -8.66
N PRO A 112 -1.79 -15.31 -9.28
CA PRO A 112 -2.02 -15.31 -10.72
C PRO A 112 -2.64 -13.99 -11.20
N GLY A 113 -2.04 -13.35 -12.22
CA GLY A 113 -2.50 -12.08 -12.77
C GLY A 113 -2.26 -10.85 -11.89
N GLY A 114 -1.44 -10.98 -10.85
CA GLY A 114 -1.15 -9.89 -9.92
C GLY A 114 0.26 -9.89 -9.36
N GLY A 115 0.46 -8.97 -8.42
CA GLY A 115 1.75 -8.70 -7.81
C GLY A 115 1.62 -7.91 -6.52
N ASP A 116 2.77 -7.54 -5.99
CA ASP A 116 2.92 -6.77 -4.77
C ASP A 116 3.43 -5.37 -5.12
N TRP A 117 2.70 -4.35 -4.67
CA TRP A 117 3.22 -2.99 -4.59
C TRP A 117 4.14 -2.90 -3.39
N GLN A 118 5.35 -2.42 -3.63
CA GLN A 118 6.43 -2.45 -2.67
C GLN A 118 7.13 -1.10 -2.64
N ARG A 119 7.59 -0.76 -1.45
CA ARG A 119 8.42 0.40 -1.18
C ARG A 119 9.76 -0.05 -0.65
N TRP A 120 10.81 0.68 -0.98
CA TRP A 120 12.14 0.51 -0.44
C TRP A 120 12.69 1.84 0.02
N GLN A 121 13.52 1.84 1.06
CA GLN A 121 14.28 3.01 1.47
C GLN A 121 15.69 2.66 1.94
N SER A 122 16.62 3.57 1.70
CA SER A 122 17.96 3.51 2.28
C SER A 122 17.99 4.00 3.73
N ALA A 123 19.09 3.71 4.43
CA ALA A 123 19.50 4.53 5.57
C ALA A 123 19.74 5.98 5.10
N PRO A 124 19.66 6.98 6.00
CA PRO A 124 20.06 8.34 5.68
C PRO A 124 21.52 8.40 5.21
N VAL A 125 21.77 9.22 4.19
CA VAL A 125 23.09 9.41 3.57
C VAL A 125 23.42 10.89 3.47
N GLN A 126 24.69 11.21 3.68
CA GLN A 126 25.21 12.59 3.67
C GLN A 126 26.25 12.83 2.57
N THR A 127 26.81 11.78 1.98
CA THR A 127 27.82 11.87 0.93
C THR A 127 27.26 11.43 -0.42
N THR A 128 27.77 12.03 -1.50
CA THR A 128 27.39 11.65 -2.87
C THR A 128 27.72 10.20 -3.18
N SER A 129 28.82 9.66 -2.64
CA SER A 129 29.19 8.26 -2.82
C SER A 129 28.20 7.30 -2.13
N ALA A 130 27.78 7.60 -0.90
CA ALA A 130 26.77 6.82 -0.20
C ALA A 130 25.40 6.90 -0.89
N TRP A 131 25.05 8.09 -1.40
CA TRP A 131 23.86 8.28 -2.22
C TRP A 131 23.90 7.44 -3.50
N GLN A 132 25.01 7.43 -4.25
CA GLN A 132 25.14 6.65 -5.49
C GLN A 132 24.97 5.15 -5.22
N ASN A 133 25.55 4.66 -4.12
CA ASN A 133 25.40 3.27 -3.70
C ASN A 133 23.93 2.96 -3.36
N ALA A 134 23.25 3.84 -2.61
CA ALA A 134 21.83 3.69 -2.29
C ALA A 134 20.94 3.74 -3.53
N TRP A 135 21.26 4.62 -4.49
CA TRP A 135 20.55 4.76 -5.77
C TRP A 135 20.66 3.52 -6.64
N GLN A 136 21.84 2.90 -6.69
CA GLN A 136 22.07 1.63 -7.38
C GLN A 136 21.36 0.48 -6.66
N MET A 137 21.40 0.47 -5.32
CA MET A 137 20.73 -0.56 -4.52
C MET A 137 19.22 -0.55 -4.72
N ALA A 138 18.58 0.63 -4.85
CA ALA A 138 17.16 0.73 -5.18
C ALA A 138 16.83 0.10 -6.54
N GLN A 139 17.71 0.26 -7.53
CA GLN A 139 17.53 -0.34 -8.85
C GLN A 139 17.68 -1.86 -8.80
N VAL A 140 18.75 -2.36 -8.18
CA VAL A 140 18.99 -3.80 -7.99
C VAL A 140 17.83 -4.42 -7.22
N TRP A 141 17.40 -3.78 -6.13
CA TRP A 141 16.26 -4.19 -5.32
C TRP A 141 14.99 -4.44 -6.15
N SER A 142 14.67 -3.54 -7.08
CA SER A 142 13.45 -3.64 -7.88
C SER A 142 13.45 -4.84 -8.84
N GLN A 143 14.64 -5.23 -9.33
CA GLN A 143 14.80 -6.30 -10.32
C GLN A 143 15.07 -7.65 -9.65
N THR A 144 16.10 -7.71 -8.82
CA THR A 144 16.61 -8.91 -8.14
C THR A 144 17.02 -8.54 -6.72
N PRO A 145 16.10 -8.59 -5.73
CA PRO A 145 16.44 -8.23 -4.37
C PRO A 145 17.50 -9.16 -3.79
N THR A 146 18.54 -8.58 -3.21
CA THR A 146 19.50 -9.27 -2.36
C THR A 146 19.04 -9.23 -0.89
N ALA A 147 19.66 -10.02 -0.02
CA ALA A 147 19.32 -10.03 1.41
C ALA A 147 19.50 -8.65 2.06
N GLU A 148 20.51 -7.90 1.63
CA GLU A 148 20.80 -6.54 2.09
C GLU A 148 19.73 -5.57 1.61
N ALA A 149 19.37 -5.63 0.33
CA ALA A 149 18.33 -4.80 -0.25
C ALA A 149 16.96 -5.02 0.42
N LEU A 150 16.67 -6.24 0.87
CA LEU A 150 15.41 -6.55 1.56
C LEU A 150 15.26 -5.86 2.92
N GLN A 151 16.34 -5.42 3.56
CA GLN A 151 16.27 -4.72 4.85
C GLN A 151 15.50 -3.39 4.78
N GLY A 152 15.56 -2.72 3.62
CA GLY A 152 14.83 -1.47 3.38
C GLY A 152 13.43 -1.66 2.81
N GLN A 153 13.01 -2.90 2.54
CA GLN A 153 11.78 -3.20 1.83
C GLN A 153 10.56 -3.24 2.75
N VAL A 154 9.46 -2.66 2.28
CA VAL A 154 8.13 -2.72 2.88
C VAL A 154 7.14 -3.22 1.84
N GLN A 155 6.37 -4.25 2.19
CA GLN A 155 5.22 -4.71 1.41
C GLN A 155 4.05 -3.77 1.67
N VAL A 156 3.47 -3.21 0.60
CA VAL A 156 2.44 -2.17 0.72
C VAL A 156 1.05 -2.76 0.49
N HIS A 157 0.77 -3.24 -0.72
CA HIS A 157 -0.56 -3.76 -1.06
C HIS A 157 -0.54 -4.68 -2.31
N PRO A 158 -1.43 -5.69 -2.41
CA PRO A 158 -1.65 -6.43 -3.65
C PRO A 158 -2.16 -5.54 -4.78
N LEU A 159 -1.59 -5.63 -5.98
CA LEU A 159 -2.09 -4.97 -7.19
C LEU A 159 -2.11 -5.92 -8.39
N SER A 160 -3.01 -5.71 -9.34
CA SER A 160 -2.99 -6.34 -10.67
C SER A 160 -2.32 -5.48 -11.74
N GLY A 161 -1.98 -4.23 -11.42
CA GLY A 161 -1.26 -3.34 -12.32
C GLY A 161 -0.87 -2.03 -11.64
N TRP A 162 0.18 -1.41 -12.17
CA TRP A 162 0.71 -0.14 -11.70
C TRP A 162 1.28 0.64 -12.87
N GLN A 163 0.90 1.91 -12.97
CA GLN A 163 1.35 2.82 -14.02
C GLN A 163 1.55 4.22 -13.45
N LEU A 164 2.49 4.94 -14.05
CA LEU A 164 2.75 6.35 -13.77
C LEU A 164 2.58 7.17 -15.03
N LEU A 165 1.94 8.32 -14.89
CA LEU A 165 2.00 9.41 -15.86
C LEU A 165 2.61 10.63 -15.17
N VAL A 166 3.23 11.50 -15.96
CA VAL A 166 3.80 12.76 -15.49
C VAL A 166 3.14 13.92 -16.21
N HIS A 167 2.94 15.02 -15.49
CA HIS A 167 2.47 16.26 -16.08
C HIS A 167 3.68 17.10 -16.48
N ARG A 168 3.81 17.39 -17.78
CA ARG A 168 4.85 18.24 -18.35
C ARG A 168 4.23 19.12 -19.43
N GLY A 169 4.48 20.43 -19.38
CA GLY A 169 4.02 21.36 -20.43
C GLY A 169 2.50 21.35 -20.67
N GLY A 170 1.70 21.10 -19.63
CA GLY A 170 0.24 21.11 -19.71
C GLY A 170 -0.43 19.78 -20.08
N ASN A 171 0.33 18.72 -20.33
CA ASN A 171 -0.21 17.41 -20.72
C ASN A 171 0.25 16.30 -19.77
N TRP A 172 -0.61 15.28 -19.61
CA TRP A 172 -0.26 14.02 -18.93
C TRP A 172 0.35 13.05 -19.93
N THR A 173 1.62 12.71 -19.75
CA THR A 173 2.35 11.84 -20.68
C THR A 173 3.06 10.70 -19.95
N ASN A 174 3.46 9.68 -20.69
CA ASN A 174 4.26 8.60 -20.13
C ASN A 174 5.66 9.14 -19.81
N PRO A 175 6.22 8.88 -18.61
CA PRO A 175 7.51 9.46 -18.23
C PRO A 175 8.67 9.05 -19.14
N LEU A 176 8.56 7.91 -19.82
CA LEU A 176 9.53 7.39 -20.80
C LEU A 176 9.26 7.86 -22.25
N SER A 177 8.14 8.53 -22.50
CA SER A 177 7.90 9.14 -23.82
C SER A 177 8.80 10.36 -23.98
N SER A 178 9.47 10.46 -25.12
CA SER A 178 10.24 11.62 -25.53
C SER A 178 9.30 12.78 -25.87
N ASP A 179 8.80 13.51 -24.87
CA ASP A 179 8.15 14.79 -25.15
C ASP A 179 9.21 15.88 -25.25
N ALA A 180 9.57 16.14 -26.51
CA ALA A 180 10.16 17.39 -26.93
C ALA A 180 9.16 18.52 -26.70
N VAL A 181 9.21 19.21 -25.56
CA VAL A 181 8.64 20.54 -25.40
C VAL A 181 9.54 21.43 -24.55
N SER A 182 10.48 22.10 -25.23
CA SER A 182 10.91 23.43 -24.84
C SER A 182 9.71 24.36 -24.85
N ALA A 183 9.42 25.01 -23.73
CA ALA A 183 8.69 26.26 -23.72
C ALA A 183 9.24 27.17 -22.60
N ASN A 184 10.11 28.09 -23.03
CA ASN A 184 10.44 29.37 -22.39
C ASN A 184 11.23 29.39 -21.06
N LYS A 185 12.35 28.68 -21.00
CA LYS A 185 13.56 29.20 -20.35
C LYS A 185 14.79 28.63 -21.07
N ALA A 186 15.75 29.50 -21.37
CA ALA A 186 16.86 29.24 -22.28
C ALA A 186 17.66 27.97 -21.94
N ASP A 187 17.93 27.20 -22.99
CA ASP A 187 19.16 26.43 -23.20
C ASP A 187 19.64 25.52 -22.05
N THR A 188 18.87 24.49 -21.73
CA THR A 188 19.44 23.32 -21.03
C THR A 188 18.84 22.04 -21.61
N PRO A 189 19.65 21.10 -22.12
CA PRO A 189 19.13 19.80 -22.57
C PRO A 189 18.37 19.13 -21.41
N ALA A 190 17.28 18.42 -21.72
CA ALA A 190 16.48 17.70 -20.72
C ALA A 190 17.37 16.77 -19.89
N VAL A 191 17.74 17.21 -18.68
CA VAL A 191 18.59 16.45 -17.78
C VAL A 191 17.74 15.37 -17.14
N VAL A 192 18.19 14.11 -17.27
CA VAL A 192 17.71 12.98 -16.46
C VAL A 192 17.75 13.40 -14.99
N GLY A 193 16.59 13.48 -14.33
CA GLY A 193 16.50 13.91 -12.93
C GLY A 193 15.73 15.19 -12.65
N THR A 194 15.07 15.81 -13.65
CA THR A 194 14.16 16.92 -13.43
C THR A 194 12.80 16.42 -12.90
N VAL A 195 12.37 16.95 -11.74
CA VAL A 195 11.08 16.60 -11.12
C VAL A 195 9.94 17.12 -12.01
N PRO A 196 8.95 16.28 -12.37
CA PRO A 196 7.79 16.72 -13.14
C PRO A 196 6.87 17.66 -12.35
N ASP A 197 6.05 18.45 -13.04
CA ASP A 197 5.08 19.37 -12.41
C ASP A 197 3.98 18.60 -11.64
N GLY A 198 3.72 17.37 -12.06
CA GLY A 198 2.81 16.46 -11.38
C GLY A 198 3.09 15.00 -11.72
N VAL A 199 2.64 14.11 -10.84
CA VAL A 199 2.75 12.65 -10.99
C VAL A 199 1.37 12.05 -10.76
N ARG A 200 0.86 11.31 -11.73
CA ARG A 200 -0.38 10.55 -11.63
C ARG A 200 -0.02 9.08 -11.39
N LEU A 201 -0.44 8.58 -10.24
CA LEU A 201 -0.36 7.18 -9.86
C LEU A 201 -1.65 6.48 -10.29
N ILE A 202 -1.54 5.40 -11.07
CA ILE A 202 -2.66 4.56 -11.46
C ILE A 202 -2.40 3.15 -10.90
N LEU A 203 -3.29 2.69 -10.03
CA LEU A 203 -3.24 1.37 -9.41
C LEU A 203 -4.43 0.53 -9.86
N ASN A 204 -4.20 -0.68 -10.35
CA ASN A 204 -5.26 -1.64 -10.60
C ASN A 204 -5.33 -2.61 -9.42
N LEU A 205 -6.49 -2.66 -8.76
CA LEU A 205 -6.75 -3.46 -7.57
C LEU A 205 -7.44 -4.78 -7.97
N PRO A 206 -6.91 -5.94 -7.55
CA PRO A 206 -7.45 -7.23 -7.94
C PRO A 206 -8.81 -7.52 -7.27
N GLY A 207 -9.60 -8.42 -7.85
CA GLY A 207 -10.88 -8.86 -7.26
C GLY A 207 -10.76 -9.59 -5.91
N THR A 208 -9.53 -9.89 -5.47
CA THR A 208 -9.23 -10.56 -4.20
C THR A 208 -9.06 -9.60 -3.02
N THR A 209 -8.99 -8.28 -3.27
CA THR A 209 -8.91 -7.25 -2.23
C THR A 209 -10.28 -6.61 -1.97
N PRO A 210 -10.48 -5.94 -0.81
CA PRO A 210 -11.79 -5.38 -0.44
C PRO A 210 -12.20 -4.20 -1.32
N VAL A 211 -11.20 -3.52 -1.89
CA VAL A 211 -11.36 -2.49 -2.94
C VAL A 211 -10.88 -3.11 -4.25
N THR A 212 -11.64 -2.89 -5.33
CA THR A 212 -11.37 -3.47 -6.66
C THR A 212 -11.46 -2.39 -7.74
N GLY A 213 -10.86 -2.65 -8.90
CA GLY A 213 -10.88 -1.71 -10.04
C GLY A 213 -9.69 -0.76 -10.06
N THR A 214 -9.81 0.34 -10.81
CA THR A 214 -8.72 1.30 -11.00
C THR A 214 -8.84 2.46 -10.01
N LEU A 215 -7.77 2.70 -9.26
CA LEU A 215 -7.58 3.87 -8.43
C LEU A 215 -6.60 4.83 -9.10
N THR A 216 -6.95 6.11 -9.18
CA THR A 216 -6.07 7.16 -9.71
C THR A 216 -5.83 8.20 -8.63
N LEU A 217 -4.56 8.57 -8.45
CA LEU A 217 -4.14 9.60 -7.51
C LEU A 217 -3.19 10.57 -8.20
N ASP A 218 -3.55 11.84 -8.18
CA ASP A 218 -2.72 12.91 -8.74
C ASP A 218 -1.97 13.63 -7.62
N TRP A 219 -0.66 13.73 -7.78
CA TRP A 219 0.19 14.60 -6.99
C TRP A 219 0.63 15.77 -7.87
N ILE A 220 0.51 16.99 -7.34
CA ILE A 220 1.02 18.21 -7.97
C ILE A 220 2.15 18.75 -7.12
N ARG A 221 3.22 19.17 -7.79
CA ARG A 221 4.39 19.73 -7.15
C ARG A 221 4.01 21.01 -6.35
N PRO A 222 4.21 21.05 -5.03
CA PRO A 222 3.72 22.15 -4.19
C PRO A 222 4.33 23.52 -4.48
N ASN A 223 5.54 23.57 -5.07
CA ASN A 223 6.32 24.79 -5.25
C ASN A 223 6.37 25.27 -6.72
N LEU A 224 5.26 25.18 -7.46
CA LEU A 224 5.05 25.99 -8.66
C LEU A 224 5.08 27.48 -8.27
N SER A 225 6.26 28.08 -8.14
CA SER A 225 6.37 29.54 -8.07
C SER A 225 5.86 30.05 -9.40
N GLY A 226 4.71 30.72 -9.39
CA GLY A 226 4.14 31.35 -10.57
C GLY A 226 5.21 32.16 -11.30
N GLY A 227 5.41 31.87 -12.58
CA GLY A 227 6.12 32.77 -13.46
C GLY A 227 5.33 34.08 -13.55
N PRO A 228 5.99 35.25 -13.53
CA PRO A 228 5.29 36.52 -13.66
C PRO A 228 4.63 36.58 -15.04
N GLY A 229 3.31 36.77 -15.05
CA GLY A 229 2.61 37.40 -16.16
C GLY A 229 2.68 38.91 -16.03
#